data_AF-A0A4Q1ITI2-F1
#
_entry.id   AF-A0A4Q1ITI2-F1
#
_cell.length_a   1.000
_cell.length_b   1.000
_cell.length_c   1.000
_cell.angle_alpha   90.00
_cell.angle_beta   90.00
_cell.angle_gamma   90.00
#
_symmetry.space_group_name_H-M   'P 1'
#
loop_
_entity.id
_entity.type
_entity.pdbx_description
1 polymer ?
#
loop_
_entity_poly.entity_id
_entity_poly.type
_entity_poly.pdbx_seq_one_letter_code
_entity_poly.pdbx_strand_id
1 'polypeptide(L)' 'MSILKFTIPSDSKILNDIENSHIDVKFIGSASVVQNIGETIFTRTIQFSKENVVKKAIYKKKGASWGFDSLVEVVKL' A
#
# COMPACT_ATOMS: atom_id res chain seq x y z
N MET A 1 -21.65 9.85 -11.96
CA MET A 1 -20.94 9.69 -10.67
C MET A 1 -19.61 10.41 -10.78
N SER A 2 -19.35 11.40 -9.92
CA SER A 2 -18.04 12.03 -9.86
C SER A 2 -17.10 11.09 -9.12
N ILE A 3 -16.07 10.59 -9.82
CA ILE A 3 -14.92 10.01 -9.13
C ILE A 3 -14.30 11.17 -8.38
N LEU A 4 -14.53 11.23 -7.06
CA LEU A 4 -13.85 12.18 -6.18
C LEU A 4 -12.37 12.13 -6.55
N LYS A 5 -11.80 13.26 -6.99
CA LYS A 5 -10.36 13.37 -7.21
C LYS A 5 -9.71 13.19 -5.84
N PHE A 6 -9.28 11.98 -5.53
CA PHE A 6 -8.49 11.68 -4.35
C PHE A 6 -7.08 11.29 -4.81
N THR A 7 -6.08 11.77 -4.08
CA THR A 7 -4.70 11.34 -4.25
C THR A 7 -4.56 9.94 -3.65
N ILE A 8 -3.60 9.16 -4.11
CA ILE A 8 -3.17 7.90 -3.47
C ILE A 8 -1.70 8.04 -3.05
N PRO A 9 -1.22 7.24 -2.08
CA PRO A 9 0.21 7.16 -1.79
C PRO A 9 0.99 6.82 -3.07
N SER A 10 2.09 7.53 -3.32
CA SER A 10 3.01 7.19 -4.41
C SER A 10 3.85 5.98 -4.03
N ASP A 11 4.34 5.24 -5.02
CA ASP A 11 5.24 4.11 -4.80
C ASP A 11 6.48 4.54 -3.98
N SER A 12 7.06 5.72 -4.21
CA SER A 12 8.17 6.26 -3.39
C SER A 12 7.80 6.49 -1.92
N LYS A 13 6.60 7.01 -1.64
CA LYS A 13 6.11 7.14 -0.27
C LYS A 13 5.98 5.77 0.39
N ILE A 14 5.45 4.80 -0.35
CA ILE A 14 5.29 3.44 0.14
C ILE A 14 6.64 2.82 0.51
N LEU A 15 7.66 3.01 -0.32
CA LEU A 15 9.02 2.53 -0.04
C LEU A 15 9.63 3.17 1.23
N ASN A 16 9.37 4.47 1.45
CA ASN A 16 9.84 5.16 2.65
C ASN A 16 9.12 4.65 3.91
N ASP A 17 7.80 4.48 3.85
CA ASP A 17 6.98 4.10 5.01
C ASP A 17 7.21 2.65 5.45
N ILE A 18 7.64 1.75 4.55
CA ILE A 18 7.94 0.35 4.90
C ILE A 18 9.34 0.14 5.48
N GLU A 19 10.14 1.20 5.72
CA GLU A 19 11.46 1.21 6.37
C GLU A 19 12.39 0.02 6.01
N ASN A 20 12.38 -0.42 4.76
CA ASN A 20 13.17 -1.57 4.30
C ASN A 20 14.31 -1.10 3.39
N SER A 21 15.30 -0.45 4.02
CA SER A 21 16.45 0.18 3.36
C SER A 21 17.38 -0.77 2.59
N HIS A 22 17.15 -2.10 2.62
CA HIS A 22 18.07 -3.08 2.03
C HIS A 22 17.40 -4.21 1.22
N ILE A 23 16.11 -4.12 0.91
CA ILE A 23 15.39 -5.19 0.23
C ILE A 23 15.01 -4.79 -1.20
N ASP A 24 15.39 -5.62 -2.16
CA ASP A 24 14.86 -5.55 -3.52
C ASP A 24 13.37 -5.84 -3.47
N VAL A 25 12.57 -4.81 -3.71
CA VAL A 25 11.12 -4.90 -3.73
C VAL A 25 10.57 -4.62 -5.12
N LYS A 26 9.51 -5.33 -5.49
CA LYS A 26 8.79 -5.14 -6.74
C LYS A 26 7.32 -4.90 -6.45
N PHE A 27 6.77 -3.81 -6.99
CA PHE A 27 5.33 -3.62 -7.01
C PHE A 27 4.70 -4.58 -8.00
N ILE A 28 3.77 -5.41 -7.53
CA ILE A 28 3.10 -6.43 -8.35
C ILE A 28 1.59 -6.27 -8.29
N GLY A 29 0.94 -6.56 -9.41
CA GLY A 29 -0.51 -6.42 -9.55
C GLY A 29 -1.02 -4.96 -9.48
N SER A 30 -2.34 -4.84 -9.39
CA SER A 30 -3.03 -3.55 -9.33
C SER A 30 -3.10 -3.02 -7.91
N ALA A 31 -3.02 -1.69 -7.76
CA ALA A 31 -3.43 -1.04 -6.53
C ALA A 31 -4.96 -1.09 -6.38
N SER A 32 -5.45 -1.08 -5.14
CA SER A 32 -6.88 -1.09 -4.83
C SER A 32 -7.23 0.03 -3.87
N VAL A 33 -8.40 0.63 -4.06
CA VAL A 33 -9.00 1.60 -3.14
C VAL A 33 -10.41 1.12 -2.82
N VAL A 34 -10.72 1.00 -1.54
CA VAL A 34 -12.04 0.67 -1.03
C VAL A 34 -12.51 1.81 -0.14
N GLN A 35 -13.70 2.34 -0.42
CA GLN A 35 -14.29 3.42 0.34
C GLN A 35 -15.62 2.96 0.93
N ASN A 36 -15.80 3.15 2.25
CA ASN A 36 -17.07 3.02 2.95
C ASN A 36 -17.37 4.31 3.74
N ILE A 37 -18.46 4.33 4.49
CA ILE A 37 -18.91 5.53 5.22
C ILE A 37 -17.97 5.94 6.37
N GLY A 38 -17.20 4.99 6.91
CA GLY A 38 -16.28 5.21 8.03
C GLY A 38 -14.82 5.40 7.62
N GLU A 39 -14.41 4.86 6.47
CA GLU A 39 -13.01 4.86 6.07
C GLU A 39 -12.80 4.74 4.55
N THR A 40 -11.61 5.18 4.11
CA THR A 40 -11.08 4.86 2.79
C THR A 40 -9.75 4.15 2.97
N ILE A 41 -9.64 2.96 2.38
CA ILE A 41 -8.46 2.10 2.47
C ILE A 41 -7.81 2.04 1.09
N PHE A 42 -6.50 2.23 1.04
CA PHE A 42 -5.67 1.97 -0.13
C PHE A 42 -4.77 0.78 0.15
N THR A 43 -4.64 -0.12 -0.81
CA THR A 43 -3.80 -1.31 -0.72
C THR A 43 -2.88 -1.41 -1.93
N ARG A 44 -1.60 -1.71 -1.67
CA ARG A 44 -0.59 -1.99 -2.70
C ARG A 44 0.14 -3.29 -2.39
N THR A 45 0.20 -4.20 -3.36
CA THR A 45 0.92 -5.48 -3.22
C THR A 45 2.38 -5.32 -3.64
N ILE A 46 3.27 -5.86 -2.82
CA ILE A 46 4.72 -5.72 -2.95
C ILE A 46 5.34 -7.11 -2.76
N GLN A 47 6.18 -7.51 -3.70
CA GLN A 47 7.01 -8.70 -3.60
C GLN A 47 8.38 -8.31 -3.06
N PHE A 48 8.83 -8.98 -2.01
CA PHE A 48 10.15 -8.84 -1.40
C PHE A 48 11.03 -9.95 -1.95
N SER A 49 11.87 -9.62 -2.92
CA SER A 49 12.63 -10.60 -3.72
C SER A 49 13.61 -11.42 -2.87
N LYS A 50 14.25 -10.81 -1.87
CA LYS A 50 15.21 -11.50 -0.99
C LYS A 50 14.55 -12.45 0.01
N GLU A 51 13.34 -12.14 0.43
CA GLU A 51 12.59 -12.93 1.41
C GLU A 51 11.71 -13.99 0.73
N ASN A 52 11.55 -13.91 -0.60
CA ASN A 52 10.57 -14.67 -1.37
C ASN A 52 9.15 -14.55 -0.78
N VAL A 53 8.77 -13.35 -0.37
CA VAL A 53 7.49 -13.10 0.31
C VAL A 53 6.71 -12.01 -0.43
N VAL A 54 5.39 -12.18 -0.49
CA VAL A 54 4.46 -11.14 -0.97
C VAL A 54 3.75 -10.53 0.23
N LYS A 55 3.86 -9.21 0.37
CA LYS A 55 3.18 -8.43 1.40
C LYS A 55 2.25 -7.38 0.78
N LYS A 56 1.26 -6.93 1.53
CA LYS A 56 0.37 -5.81 1.20
C LYS A 56 0.64 -4.65 2.12
N ALA A 57 0.97 -3.50 1.54
CA ALA A 57 1.00 -2.23 2.26
C ALA A 57 -0.42 -1.66 2.30
N ILE A 58 -0.92 -1.39 3.50
CA ILE A 58 -2.26 -0.90 3.78
C ILE A 58 -2.17 0.52 4.29
N TYR A 59 -3.01 1.39 3.73
CA TYR A 59 -3.11 2.79 4.10
C TYR A 59 -4.55 3.15 4.41
N LYS A 60 -4.74 3.98 5.42
CA LYS A 60 -6.05 4.58 5.75
C LYS A 60 -6.02 6.07 5.51
N LYS A 61 -7.09 6.57 4.89
CA LYS A 61 -7.26 7.99 4.66
C LYS A 61 -7.71 8.68 5.95
N LYS A 62 -6.95 9.70 6.37
CA LYS A 62 -7.24 10.58 7.51
C LYS A 62 -7.38 12.00 6.99
N GLY A 63 -8.62 12.47 6.81
CA GLY A 63 -8.90 13.76 6.16
C GLY A 63 -8.39 13.80 4.72
N ALA A 64 -7.47 14.72 4.42
CA ALA A 64 -6.84 14.86 3.12
C ALA A 64 -5.56 14.01 2.94
N SER A 65 -5.11 13.30 3.97
CA SER A 65 -3.82 12.60 3.98
C SER A 65 -3.98 11.09 4.10
N TRP A 66 -2.97 10.35 3.65
CA TRP A 66 -2.86 8.91 3.86
C TRP A 66 -1.86 8.62 4.97
N GLY A 67 -2.32 7.87 5.98
CA GLY A 67 -1.46 7.28 7.00
C GLY A 67 -1.18 5.83 6.66
N PHE A 68 0.09 5.42 6.75
CA PHE A 68 0.47 4.02 6.75
C PHE A 68 -0.19 3.33 7.94
N ASP A 69 -0.82 2.20 7.70
CA ASP A 69 -1.52 1.41 8.72
C ASP A 69 -0.73 0.14 9.05
N SER A 70 -0.40 -0.65 8.04
CA SER A 70 0.28 -1.94 8.24
C SER A 70 0.91 -2.50 6.97
N LEU A 71 1.87 -3.41 7.16
CA LEU A 71 2.42 -4.28 6.12
C LEU A 71 2.09 -5.73 6.47
N VAL A 72 1.25 -6.37 5.67
CA VAL A 72 0.70 -7.70 5.96
C VAL A 72 1.23 -8.73 4.97
N GLU A 73 1.83 -9.81 5.46
CA GLU A 73 2.21 -10.95 4.63
C GLU A 73 0.98 -11.67 4.07
N VAL A 74 1.00 -11.97 2.77
CA VAL A 74 -0.12 -12.59 2.06
C VAL A 74 0.25 -14.00 1.60
N VAL A 75 1.48 -14.16 1.10
CA VAL A 75 1.99 -15.43 0.57
C VAL A 75 3.49 -15.50 0.83
N LYS A 76 3.96 -16.66 1.27
CA LYS A 76 5.37 -17.07 1.18
C LYS A 76 5.53 -17.93 -0.08
N LEU A 77 6.40 -17.49 -0.99
CA LEU A 77 6.66 -18.15 -2.26
C LEU A 77 7.74 -19.23 -2.13
#